data_AF-A0A7S0L7G0-F1
#
_entry.id   AF-A0A7S0L7G0-F1
#
_cell.length_a   1.000
_cell.length_b   1.000
_cell.length_c   1.000
_cell.angle_alpha   90.00
_cell.angle_beta   90.00
_cell.angle_gamma   90.00
#
_symmetry.space_group_name_H-M   'P 1'
#
loop_
_entity.id
_entity.type
_entity.pdbx_description
1 polymer ?
#
loop_
_entity_poly.entity_id
_entity_poly.type
_entity_poly.pdbx_seq_one_letter_code
_entity_poly.pdbx_strand_id
1 'polypeptide(L)'
;VIIGIELILGAPLSPEDQTAYLHLWRYLGWLLGIEEQHNPCARDVKFAKAKMESIVMHLLEPDELSVAVAQHLLRAVRAPSLRPLGKEISAEARPTYPALAQTRYLRSASMTRLLLGDALGDALKLPFDPRQRDAAQRTLWVLRMYGWMCGTPVLGAVLACVHRTAMRA
;
A
#
# COMPACT_ATOMS: atom_id res chain seq x y z
N VAL A 1 -2.61 -7.25 -1.21
CA VAL A 1 -3.26 -6.24 -2.08
C VAL A 1 -4.77 -6.37 -2.07
N ILE A 2 -5.37 -7.53 -2.37
CA ILE A 2 -6.84 -7.68 -2.32
C ILE A 2 -7.46 -7.29 -0.97
N ILE A 3 -6.83 -7.72 0.14
CA ILE A 3 -7.23 -7.33 1.50
C ILE A 3 -7.18 -5.81 1.69
N GLY A 4 -6.16 -5.15 1.14
CA GLY A 4 -6.03 -3.69 1.21
C GLY A 4 -7.11 -2.96 0.40
N ILE A 5 -7.48 -3.49 -0.77
CA ILE A 5 -8.58 -2.96 -1.59
C ILE A 5 -9.91 -3.10 -0.84
N GLU A 6 -10.20 -4.29 -0.31
CA GLU A 6 -11.42 -4.56 0.47
C GLU A 6 -11.49 -3.69 1.74
N LEU A 7 -10.36 -3.46 2.40
CA LEU A 7 -10.26 -2.55 3.55
C LEU A 7 -10.61 -1.11 3.16
N ILE A 8 -10.09 -0.63 2.03
CA ILE A 8 -10.36 0.72 1.52
C ILE A 8 -11.83 0.87 1.09
N LEU A 9 -12.36 -0.12 0.38
CA LEU A 9 -13.77 -0.14 -0.04
C LEU A 9 -14.73 -0.36 1.15
N GLY A 10 -14.24 -0.99 2.22
CA GLY A 10 -15.03 -1.38 3.38
C GLY A 10 -16.02 -2.50 3.10
N ALA A 11 -15.81 -3.26 2.03
CA ALA A 11 -16.62 -4.40 1.60
C ALA A 11 -15.77 -5.37 0.77
N PRO A 12 -16.11 -6.68 0.75
CA PRO A 12 -15.45 -7.63 -0.13
C PRO A 12 -15.69 -7.28 -1.60
N LEU A 13 -14.71 -7.59 -2.46
CA LEU A 13 -14.89 -7.49 -3.91
C LEU A 13 -15.93 -8.52 -4.40
N SER A 14 -16.40 -8.37 -5.64
CA SER A 14 -17.28 -9.38 -6.23
C SER A 14 -16.55 -10.74 -6.29
N PRO A 15 -17.26 -11.89 -6.18
CA PRO A 15 -16.63 -13.21 -6.26
C PRO A 15 -15.84 -13.41 -7.56
N GLU A 16 -16.33 -12.83 -8.66
CA GLU A 16 -15.68 -12.84 -9.97
C GLU A 16 -14.35 -12.08 -9.94
N ASP A 17 -14.34 -10.84 -9.42
CA ASP A 17 -13.11 -10.05 -9.29
C ASP A 17 -12.09 -10.71 -8.36
N GLN A 18 -12.55 -11.29 -7.25
CA GLN A 18 -11.67 -12.02 -6.33
C GLN A 18 -11.01 -13.21 -7.03
N THR A 19 -11.79 -13.95 -7.83
CA THR A 19 -11.31 -15.12 -8.58
C THR A 19 -10.35 -14.71 -9.70
N ALA A 20 -10.70 -13.69 -10.49
CA ALA A 20 -9.85 -13.15 -11.55
C ALA A 20 -8.51 -12.64 -10.99
N TYR A 21 -8.55 -11.92 -9.87
CA TYR A 21 -7.36 -11.47 -9.17
C TYR A 21 -6.49 -12.64 -8.69
N LEU A 22 -7.12 -13.67 -8.12
CA LEU A 22 -6.42 -14.87 -7.65
C LEU A 22 -5.74 -15.61 -8.82
N HIS A 23 -6.43 -15.77 -9.95
CA HIS A 23 -5.86 -16.40 -11.15
C HIS A 23 -4.65 -15.63 -11.69
N LEU A 24 -4.71 -14.29 -11.71
CA LEU A 24 -3.57 -13.47 -12.10
C LEU A 24 -2.35 -13.75 -11.23
N TRP A 25 -2.52 -13.78 -9.91
CA TRP A 25 -1.40 -14.04 -8.99
C TRP A 25 -0.92 -15.48 -9.01
N ARG A 26 -1.81 -16.45 -9.24
CA ARG A 26 -1.42 -17.84 -9.47
C ARG A 26 -0.51 -17.94 -10.69
N TYR A 27 -0.90 -17.30 -11.80
CA TYR A 27 -0.10 -17.26 -13.03
C TYR A 27 1.24 -16.55 -12.84
N LEU A 28 1.27 -15.40 -12.15
CA LEU A 28 2.52 -14.74 -11.78
C LEU A 28 3.43 -15.65 -10.94
N GLY A 29 2.87 -16.40 -9.99
CA GLY A 29 3.62 -17.37 -9.21
C GLY A 29 4.25 -18.46 -10.07
N TRP A 30 3.50 -18.97 -11.05
CA TRP A 30 4.02 -19.92 -12.04
C TRP A 30 5.16 -19.33 -12.88
N LEU A 31 5.03 -18.08 -13.36
CA LEU A 31 6.10 -17.38 -14.08
C LEU A 31 7.37 -17.19 -13.25
N LEU A 32 7.23 -17.03 -11.93
CA LEU A 32 8.35 -16.95 -10.98
C LEU A 32 8.92 -18.33 -10.60
N GLY A 33 8.41 -19.42 -11.19
CA GLY A 33 8.88 -20.79 -10.94
C GLY A 33 8.32 -21.42 -9.66
N ILE A 34 7.27 -20.86 -9.06
CA ILE A 34 6.62 -21.47 -7.89
C ILE A 34 5.80 -22.67 -8.35
N GLU A 35 6.17 -23.84 -7.88
CA GLU A 35 5.42 -25.08 -8.11
C GLU A 35 3.98 -24.96 -7.60
N GLU A 36 3.04 -25.57 -8.32
CA GLU A 36 1.60 -25.48 -8.05
C GLU A 36 1.24 -25.88 -6.60
N GLN A 37 1.89 -26.91 -6.06
CA GLN A 37 1.70 -27.40 -4.69
C GLN A 37 2.11 -26.38 -3.61
N HIS A 38 3.05 -25.49 -3.92
CA HIS A 38 3.51 -24.43 -3.02
C HIS A 38 2.75 -23.12 -3.22
N ASN A 39 2.08 -22.95 -4.37
CA ASN A 39 1.41 -21.72 -4.74
C ASN A 39 0.19 -21.43 -3.84
N PRO A 40 0.20 -20.34 -3.04
CA PRO A 40 -0.91 -20.00 -2.15
C PRO A 40 -2.21 -19.67 -2.90
N CYS A 41 -2.12 -19.35 -4.19
CA CYS A 41 -3.25 -18.97 -5.04
C CYS A 41 -3.81 -20.16 -5.85
N ALA A 42 -3.30 -21.38 -5.65
CA ALA A 42 -3.70 -22.58 -6.41
C ALA A 42 -5.15 -23.03 -6.15
N ARG A 43 -5.66 -22.78 -4.94
CA ARG A 43 -6.92 -23.34 -4.44
C ARG A 43 -8.07 -22.33 -4.60
N ASP A 44 -8.42 -21.66 -3.52
CA ASP A 44 -9.51 -20.71 -3.45
C ASP A 44 -9.10 -19.44 -2.67
N VAL A 45 -9.91 -18.40 -2.77
CA VAL A 45 -9.62 -17.09 -2.18
C VAL A 45 -9.54 -17.15 -0.65
N LYS A 46 -10.37 -17.99 -0.01
CA LYS A 46 -10.37 -18.13 1.45
C LYS A 46 -9.06 -18.78 1.92
N PHE A 47 -8.62 -19.83 1.22
CA PHE A 47 -7.32 -20.46 1.48
C PHE A 47 -6.17 -19.47 1.29
N ALA A 48 -6.16 -18.69 0.20
CA ALA A 48 -5.12 -17.71 -0.06
C ALA A 48 -5.07 -16.60 1.02
N LYS A 49 -6.23 -16.08 1.45
CA LYS A 49 -6.34 -15.10 2.54
C LYS A 49 -5.85 -15.67 3.87
N ALA A 50 -6.27 -16.88 4.23
CA ALA A 50 -5.82 -17.55 5.45
C ALA A 50 -4.30 -17.83 5.44
N LYS A 51 -3.74 -18.22 4.30
CA LYS A 51 -2.29 -18.44 4.16
C LYS A 51 -1.52 -17.12 4.27
N MET A 52 -2.02 -16.04 3.69
CA MET A 52 -1.45 -14.70 3.87
C MET A 52 -1.50 -14.25 5.33
N GLU A 53 -2.65 -14.40 6.00
CA GLU A 53 -2.81 -14.08 7.43
C GLU A 53 -1.84 -14.89 8.28
N SER A 54 -1.71 -16.19 8.01
CA SER A 54 -0.75 -17.06 8.70
C SER A 54 0.69 -16.56 8.51
N ILE A 55 1.11 -16.20 7.29
CA ILE A 55 2.43 -15.62 7.03
C ILE A 55 2.61 -14.32 7.83
N VAL A 56 1.63 -13.42 7.79
CA VAL A 56 1.70 -12.12 8.48
C VAL A 56 1.81 -12.30 9.99
N MET A 57 1.03 -13.20 10.58
CA MET A 57 0.97 -13.36 12.03
C MET A 57 2.14 -14.16 12.61
N HIS A 58 2.77 -15.04 11.82
CA HIS A 58 3.76 -16.00 12.35
C HIS A 58 5.16 -15.82 11.77
N LEU A 59 5.31 -15.20 10.59
CA LEU A 59 6.61 -15.07 9.91
C LEU A 59 7.10 -13.62 9.81
N LEU A 60 6.22 -12.62 9.92
CA LEU A 60 6.65 -11.22 9.89
C LEU A 60 7.15 -10.78 11.28
N GLU A 61 8.45 -11.01 11.51
CA GLU A 61 9.20 -10.41 12.61
C GLU A 61 10.23 -9.44 12.03
N PRO A 62 9.99 -8.12 12.08
CA PRO A 62 10.93 -7.15 11.52
C PRO A 62 12.27 -7.17 12.24
N ASP A 63 13.34 -7.39 11.48
CA ASP A 63 14.72 -7.24 11.93
C ASP A 63 15.25 -5.82 11.67
N GLU A 64 16.49 -5.55 12.08
CA GLU A 64 17.13 -4.25 11.89
C GLU A 64 17.19 -3.83 10.41
N LEU A 65 17.42 -4.80 9.51
CA LEU A 65 17.44 -4.56 8.08
C LEU A 65 16.05 -4.18 7.54
N SER A 66 15.01 -4.89 7.97
CA SER A 66 13.61 -4.60 7.61
C SER A 66 13.21 -3.20 8.06
N VAL A 67 13.60 -2.80 9.27
CA VAL A 67 13.40 -1.43 9.78
C VAL A 67 14.10 -0.42 8.88
N ALA A 68 15.37 -0.64 8.55
CA ALA A 68 16.13 0.26 7.69
C ALA A 68 15.48 0.41 6.31
N VAL A 69 15.11 -0.70 5.66
CA VAL A 69 14.45 -0.72 4.35
C VAL A 69 13.11 0.01 4.40
N ALA A 70 12.26 -0.28 5.38
CA ALA A 70 10.97 0.37 5.53
C ALA A 70 11.12 1.90 5.69
N GLN A 71 12.06 2.34 6.53
CA GLN A 71 12.33 3.76 6.70
C GLN A 71 12.86 4.41 5.42
N HIS A 72 13.75 3.75 4.68
CA HIS A 72 14.25 4.25 3.41
C HIS A 72 13.15 4.35 2.36
N LEU A 73 12.31 3.33 2.21
CA LEU A 73 11.20 3.33 1.27
C LEU A 73 10.20 4.45 1.59
N LEU A 74 9.80 4.62 2.85
CA LEU A 74 8.87 5.67 3.25
C LEU A 74 9.41 7.08 3.04
N ARG A 75 10.73 7.27 3.15
CA ARG A 75 11.41 8.55 2.83
C ARG A 75 11.61 8.73 1.33
N ALA A 76 11.74 7.64 0.57
CA ALA A 76 11.95 7.66 -0.88
C ALA A 76 10.70 8.06 -1.67
N VAL A 77 9.50 7.91 -1.09
CA VAL A 77 8.24 8.36 -1.70
C VAL A 77 8.25 9.89 -1.87
N ARG A 78 8.81 10.32 -3.01
CA ARG A 78 8.92 11.65 -3.61
C ARG A 78 9.98 12.61 -3.02
N ALA A 79 11.25 12.26 -3.24
CA ALA A 79 12.13 13.23 -3.88
C ALA A 79 11.75 13.28 -5.39
N PRO A 80 11.47 14.44 -5.99
CA PRO A 80 11.39 14.50 -7.45
C PRO A 80 12.74 14.03 -8.00
N SER A 81 12.72 12.94 -8.76
CA SER A 81 13.83 12.51 -9.62
C SER A 81 13.95 13.47 -10.79
N LEU A 82 14.34 14.70 -10.49
CA LEU A 82 14.91 15.68 -11.42
C LEU A 82 16.15 16.25 -10.72
N ARG A 83 17.10 15.38 -10.37
CA ARG A 83 18.48 15.81 -10.17
C ARG A 83 19.28 15.29 -11.36
N PRO A 84 20.05 16.15 -12.06
CA PRO A 84 20.90 15.71 -13.16
C PRO A 84 21.87 14.65 -12.63
N LEU A 85 21.95 13.54 -13.35
CA LEU A 85 22.95 12.49 -13.16
C LEU A 85 24.34 13.14 -13.33
N GLY A 86 25.07 13.40 -12.25
CA GLY A 86 26.42 13.98 -12.36
C GLY A 86 26.96 14.81 -11.19
N LYS A 87 26.20 15.05 -10.10
CA LYS A 87 26.77 15.63 -8.89
C LYS A 87 26.99 14.56 -7.83
N GLU A 88 28.27 14.26 -7.60
CA GLU A 88 28.76 13.35 -6.56
C GLU A 88 28.16 13.70 -5.20
N ILE A 89 27.68 12.67 -4.51
CA ILE A 89 27.16 12.76 -3.16
C ILE A 89 28.38 12.77 -2.23
N SER A 90 28.78 13.94 -1.73
CA SER A 90 29.69 14.03 -0.57
C SER A 90 29.02 13.39 0.65
N ALA A 91 29.68 12.38 1.22
CA ALA A 91 29.15 11.48 2.24
C ALA A 91 28.95 12.10 3.65
N GLU A 92 29.24 13.39 3.84
CA GLU A 92 29.33 13.99 5.19
C GLU A 92 28.16 14.92 5.57
N ALA A 93 27.25 15.23 4.64
CA ALA A 93 26.09 16.05 4.96
C ALA A 93 24.95 15.17 5.52
N ARG A 94 24.68 15.25 6.83
CA ARG A 94 23.37 14.84 7.38
C ARG A 94 22.29 15.54 6.54
N PRO A 95 21.44 14.82 5.79
CA PRO A 95 20.42 15.49 4.99
C PRO A 95 19.43 16.14 5.97
N THR A 96 19.52 17.44 6.14
CA THR A 96 18.47 18.23 6.76
C THR A 96 17.26 18.11 5.84
N TYR A 97 16.37 17.17 6.14
CA TYR A 97 15.17 16.97 5.35
C TYR A 97 14.35 18.25 5.42
N PRO A 98 13.95 18.85 4.28
CA PRO A 98 13.06 20.00 4.30
C PRO A 98 11.77 19.61 5.02
N ALA A 99 11.16 20.54 5.77
CA ALA A 99 10.00 20.26 6.61
C ALA A 99 8.87 19.51 5.87
N LEU A 100 8.67 19.81 4.58
CA LEU A 100 7.71 19.12 3.71
C LEU A 100 8.01 17.62 3.51
N ALA A 101 9.28 17.24 3.40
CA ALA A 101 9.69 15.83 3.29
C ALA A 101 9.39 15.08 4.59
N GLN A 102 9.63 15.73 5.73
CA GLN A 102 9.28 15.17 7.04
C GLN A 102 7.77 14.97 7.18
N THR A 103 6.95 15.95 6.80
CA THR A 103 5.49 15.83 6.83
C THR A 103 4.98 14.68 5.97
N ARG A 104 5.56 14.49 4.77
CA ARG A 104 5.20 13.37 3.88
C ARG A 104 5.59 12.03 4.46
N TYR A 105 6.79 11.92 5.01
CA TYR A 105 7.25 10.72 5.70
C TYR A 105 6.31 10.35 6.85
N LEU A 106 5.95 11.32 7.70
CA LEU A 106 5.01 11.10 8.80
C LEU A 106 3.64 10.66 8.29
N ARG A 107 3.11 11.28 7.23
CA ARG A 107 1.83 10.90 6.63
C ARG A 107 1.87 9.47 6.08
N SER A 108 2.91 9.11 5.35
CA SER A 108 3.11 7.75 4.82
C SER A 108 3.24 6.73 5.95
N ALA A 109 4.02 7.05 6.99
CA ALA A 109 4.14 6.22 8.19
C ALA A 109 2.78 6.02 8.89
N SER A 110 2.00 7.08 9.09
CA SER A 110 0.67 6.99 9.67
C SER A 110 -0.29 6.14 8.83
N MET A 111 -0.22 6.24 7.50
CA MET A 111 -1.01 5.39 6.60
C MET A 111 -0.57 3.92 6.71
N THR A 112 0.73 3.65 6.71
CA THR A 112 1.27 2.30 6.91
C THR A 112 0.79 1.69 8.24
N ARG A 113 0.84 2.45 9.33
CA ARG A 113 0.31 2.00 10.64
C ARG A 113 -1.19 1.71 10.62
N LEU A 114 -1.98 2.43 9.83
CA LEU A 114 -3.41 2.15 9.67
C LEU A 114 -3.66 0.86 8.90
N LEU A 115 -2.87 0.59 7.86
CA LEU A 115 -3.04 -0.56 6.98
C LEU A 115 -2.47 -1.85 7.59
N LEU A 116 -1.35 -1.74 8.30
CA LEU A 116 -0.64 -2.89 8.88
C LEU A 116 -0.96 -3.14 10.35
N GLY A 117 -1.54 -2.15 11.04
CA GLY A 117 -1.75 -2.18 12.49
C GLY A 117 -0.60 -1.53 13.26
N ASP A 118 -0.90 -1.10 14.48
CA ASP A 118 0.04 -0.35 15.31
C ASP A 118 1.19 -1.22 15.82
N ALA A 119 0.93 -2.50 16.14
CA ALA A 119 1.97 -3.44 16.58
C ALA A 119 3.10 -3.62 15.53
N LEU A 120 2.74 -3.87 14.27
CA LEU A 120 3.73 -3.98 13.19
C LEU A 120 4.38 -2.62 12.88
N GLY A 121 3.64 -1.53 13.05
CA GLY A 121 4.17 -0.17 13.00
C GLY A 121 5.25 0.10 14.06
N ASP A 122 5.04 -0.38 15.28
CA ASP A 122 5.98 -0.24 16.39
C ASP A 122 7.21 -1.11 16.16
N ALA A 123 7.03 -2.35 15.69
CA ALA A 123 8.14 -3.23 15.33
C ALA A 123 9.01 -2.63 14.20
N LEU A 124 8.40 -1.93 13.25
CA LEU A 124 9.10 -1.18 12.19
C LEU A 124 9.66 0.17 12.65
N LYS A 125 9.51 0.53 13.94
CA LYS A 125 9.92 1.82 14.53
C LYS A 125 9.35 3.02 13.76
N LEU A 126 8.12 2.90 13.28
CA LEU A 126 7.43 3.98 12.56
C LEU A 126 6.92 5.04 13.55
N PRO A 127 7.15 6.33 13.27
CA PRO A 127 6.70 7.39 14.15
C PRO A 127 5.17 7.43 14.24
N PHE A 128 4.68 7.78 15.42
CA PHE A 128 3.26 8.05 15.67
C PHE A 128 3.05 9.54 15.87
N ASP A 129 2.25 10.15 15.00
CA ASP A 129 1.77 11.53 15.12
C ASP A 129 0.24 11.51 15.03
N PRO A 130 -0.48 11.87 16.11
CA PRO A 130 -1.95 11.89 16.12
C PRO A 130 -2.56 12.71 14.98
N ARG A 131 -1.96 13.86 14.64
CA ARG A 131 -2.51 14.73 13.58
C ARG A 131 -2.43 14.07 12.21
N GLN A 132 -1.32 13.36 11.96
CA GLN A 132 -1.14 12.62 10.72
C GLN A 132 -1.97 11.34 10.69
N ARG A 133 -2.22 10.72 11.85
CA ARG A 133 -3.17 9.61 11.99
C ARG A 133 -4.58 10.06 11.60
N ASP A 134 -5.06 11.18 12.12
CA ASP A 134 -6.38 11.73 11.77
C ASP A 134 -6.46 12.12 10.29
N ALA A 135 -5.39 12.69 9.73
CA ALA A 135 -5.31 12.99 8.30
C ALA A 135 -5.35 11.73 7.43
N ALA A 136 -4.67 10.65 7.86
CA ALA A 136 -4.66 9.37 7.16
C ALA A 136 -6.02 8.67 7.25
N GLN A 137 -6.69 8.69 8.42
CA GLN A 137 -8.06 8.20 8.58
C GLN A 137 -9.05 8.94 7.69
N ARG A 138 -8.97 10.28 7.64
CA ARG A 138 -9.79 11.09 6.70
C ARG A 138 -9.50 10.71 5.25
N THR A 139 -8.24 10.45 4.90
CA THR A 139 -7.87 10.00 3.55
C THR A 139 -8.54 8.67 3.22
N LEU A 140 -8.50 7.68 4.13
CA LEU A 140 -9.18 6.39 3.94
C LEU A 140 -10.69 6.56 3.83
N TRP A 141 -11.29 7.42 4.65
CA TRP A 141 -12.72 7.71 4.59
C TRP A 141 -13.12 8.32 3.24
N VAL A 142 -12.33 9.27 2.72
CA VAL A 142 -12.55 9.85 1.38
C VAL A 142 -12.41 8.78 0.29
N LEU A 143 -11.41 7.90 0.37
CA LEU A 143 -11.25 6.80 -0.59
C LEU A 143 -12.42 5.82 -0.54
N ARG A 144 -12.95 5.54 0.65
CA ARG A 144 -14.14 4.71 0.84
C ARG A 144 -15.38 5.33 0.23
N MET A 145 -15.60 6.62 0.48
CA MET A 145 -16.69 7.39 -0.14
C MET A 145 -16.55 7.42 -1.66
N TYR A 146 -15.33 7.59 -2.17
CA TYR A 146 -15.05 7.54 -3.60
C TYR A 146 -15.38 6.16 -4.20
N GLY A 147 -14.91 5.08 -3.58
CA GLY A 147 -15.22 3.72 -4.00
C GLY A 147 -16.72 3.43 -4.01
N TRP A 148 -17.44 3.89 -2.98
CA TRP A 148 -18.90 3.80 -2.93
C TRP A 148 -19.57 4.56 -4.06
N MET A 149 -19.18 5.81 -4.33
CA MET A 149 -19.72 6.60 -5.44
C MET A 149 -19.47 5.92 -6.79
N CYS A 150 -18.28 5.35 -7.01
CA CYS A 150 -17.94 4.60 -8.21
C CYS A 150 -18.81 3.34 -8.41
N GLY A 151 -19.29 2.73 -7.33
CA GLY A 151 -20.19 1.58 -7.38
C GLY A 151 -21.64 1.94 -7.77
N THR A 152 -22.02 3.22 -7.68
CA THR A 152 -23.36 3.65 -8.11
C THR A 152 -23.40 3.91 -9.62
N PRO A 153 -24.39 3.40 -10.37
CA PRO A 153 -24.40 3.52 -11.84
C PRO A 153 -24.33 4.96 -12.34
N VAL A 154 -25.05 5.87 -11.66
CA VAL A 154 -25.15 7.28 -12.07
C VAL A 154 -23.89 8.07 -11.68
N LEU A 155 -23.47 8.04 -10.41
CA LEU A 155 -22.30 8.83 -9.99
C LEU A 155 -21.01 8.22 -10.54
N GLY A 156 -20.93 6.90 -10.65
CA GLY A 156 -19.80 6.20 -11.25
C GLY A 156 -19.57 6.60 -12.70
N ALA A 157 -20.64 6.71 -13.50
CA ALA A 157 -20.54 7.17 -14.89
C ALA A 157 -20.06 8.63 -14.99
N VAL A 158 -20.56 9.52 -14.13
CA VAL A 158 -20.13 10.92 -14.05
C VAL A 158 -18.67 11.02 -13.65
N LEU A 159 -18.25 10.33 -12.58
CA LEU A 159 -16.86 10.30 -12.12
C LEU A 159 -15.92 9.73 -13.17
N ALA A 160 -16.32 8.65 -13.86
CA ALA A 160 -15.53 8.09 -14.96
C ALA A 160 -15.39 9.07 -16.13
N CYS A 161 -16.43 9.85 -16.43
CA CYS A 161 -16.37 10.91 -17.43
C CYS A 161 -15.36 11.99 -17.02
N VAL A 162 -15.48 12.53 -15.80
CA VAL A 162 -14.58 13.56 -15.24
C VAL A 162 -13.13 13.08 -15.17
N HIS A 163 -12.91 11.83 -14.74
CA HIS A 163 -11.57 11.26 -14.67
C HIS A 163 -10.95 11.14 -16.07
N ARG A 164 -11.72 10.71 -17.07
CA ARG A 164 -11.24 10.60 -18.46
C ARG A 164 -10.93 11.97 -19.07
N THR A 165 -11.71 13.00 -18.77
CA THR A 165 -11.41 14.36 -19.25
C THR A 165 -10.16 14.92 -18.57
N ALA A 166 -10.01 14.72 -17.25
CA ALA A 166 -8.83 15.16 -16.51
C ALA A 166 -7.53 14.48 -16.97
N MET A 167 -7.57 13.19 -17.31
CA MET A 167 -6.38 12.45 -17.80
C MET A 167 -5.99 12.78 -19.24
N ARG A 168 -6.86 13.46 -19.99
CA ARG A 168 -6.59 13.91 -21.37
C ARG A 168 -6.10 15.37 -21.43
N ALA A 169 -6.22 16.12 -20.35
CA ALA A 169 -5.75 17.50 -20.21
C ALA A 169 -4.32 17.51 -19.65
#